data_AF-A0A383BTF1-F1
#
_entry.id   AF-A0A383BTF1-F1
#
_cell.length_a   1.000
_cell.length_b   1.000
_cell.length_c   1.000
_cell.angle_alpha   90.00
_cell.angle_beta   90.00
_cell.angle_gamma   90.00
#
_symmetry.space_group_name_H-M   'P 1'
#
loop_
_entity.id
_entity.type
_entity.pdbx_description
1 polymer ?
#
loop_
_entity_poly.entity_id
_entity_poly.type
_entity_poly.pdbx_seq_one_letter_code
_entity_poly.pdbx_strand_id
1 'polypeptide(L)'
;MTEGVIDTHTAIRIANPDRGKETVYGDSESVVIETTVGRVIFSEIWPEELGFPNFEVGKGKIGDLIANSYKFAGHEKTVTTLDRLKELGFREATKSGASIGIDDMIIPKEKGQEIKNAEKEISDVEKQYRKGVITPGERYNKIIDIWTHATDKISNVMLKTLESNQGKEEYNPVALMVDSGARGNRQQVRQLAGVRGLMAKPSGDIIEKPILSNFREGLTVLEYFISTHGARKGLADTALKTAD
;
A
#
# COMPACT_ATOMS: atom_id res chain seq x y z
N MET A 1 32.17 -1.76 8.61
CA MET A 1 31.61 -0.46 8.17
C MET A 1 32.37 -0.05 6.94
N THR A 2 31.75 -0.17 5.77
CA THR A 2 32.31 0.14 4.46
C THR A 2 32.57 1.65 4.34
N GLU A 3 33.67 2.02 3.67
CA GLU A 3 34.20 3.39 3.50
C GLU A 3 33.30 4.33 2.65
N GLY A 4 31.98 4.22 2.75
CA GLY A 4 31.02 5.06 2.01
C GLY A 4 30.99 4.85 0.49
N VAL A 5 31.73 3.87 -0.04
CA VAL A 5 31.87 3.64 -1.49
C VAL A 5 30.68 2.89 -2.10
N ILE A 6 29.91 2.15 -1.29
CA ILE A 6 28.81 1.28 -1.77
C ILE A 6 27.60 1.43 -0.85
N ASP A 7 26.43 1.72 -1.43
CA ASP A 7 25.15 1.79 -0.73
C ASP A 7 24.47 0.41 -0.62
N THR A 8 23.63 0.25 0.39
CA THR A 8 22.78 -0.91 0.69
C THR A 8 21.96 -1.41 -0.50
N HIS A 9 21.49 -0.54 -1.39
CA HIS A 9 20.71 -0.93 -2.56
C HIS A 9 21.57 -1.16 -3.82
N THR A 10 22.89 -1.01 -3.74
CA THR A 10 23.79 -1.21 -4.88
C THR A 10 23.83 -2.67 -5.29
N ALA A 11 23.69 -2.92 -6.60
CA ALA A 11 23.83 -4.24 -7.18
C ALA A 11 25.29 -4.72 -7.11
N ILE A 12 25.48 -5.94 -6.62
CA ILE A 12 26.77 -6.60 -6.44
C ILE A 12 26.68 -8.06 -6.90
N ARG A 13 27.84 -8.65 -7.18
CA ARG A 13 27.97 -10.08 -7.46
C ARG A 13 28.77 -10.73 -6.35
N ILE A 14 28.22 -11.79 -5.77
CA ILE A 14 28.88 -12.55 -4.69
C ILE A 14 28.98 -14.03 -5.07
N ALA A 15 29.97 -14.71 -4.52
CA ALA A 15 30.03 -16.17 -4.59
C ALA A 15 28.77 -16.75 -3.92
N ASN A 16 28.14 -17.72 -4.57
CA ASN A 16 26.89 -18.29 -4.09
C ASN A 16 27.11 -19.07 -2.78
N PRO A 17 26.50 -18.65 -1.64
CA PRO A 17 26.65 -19.34 -0.35
C PRO A 17 25.92 -20.70 -0.29
N ASP A 18 24.97 -20.93 -1.19
CA ASP A 18 24.10 -22.12 -1.22
C ASP A 18 24.52 -23.14 -2.27
N ARG A 19 25.64 -22.91 -2.97
CA ARG A 19 26.12 -23.80 -4.02
C ARG A 19 26.32 -25.22 -3.46
N GLY A 20 25.65 -26.20 -4.07
CA GLY A 20 25.70 -27.60 -3.66
C GLY A 20 24.95 -27.93 -2.36
N LYS A 21 24.15 -26.99 -1.82
CA LYS A 21 23.28 -27.20 -0.67
C LYS A 21 21.81 -27.16 -1.11
N GLU A 22 20.99 -28.07 -0.60
CA GLU A 22 19.54 -28.00 -0.75
C GLU A 22 18.99 -27.11 0.37
N THR A 23 18.55 -25.90 0.02
CA THR A 23 17.97 -24.92 0.95
C THR A 23 16.64 -24.42 0.43
N VAL A 24 15.86 -23.77 1.28
CA VAL A 24 14.48 -23.34 0.92
C VAL A 24 14.47 -22.25 -0.16
N TYR A 25 15.37 -21.28 -0.06
CA TYR A 25 15.40 -20.10 -0.93
C TYR A 25 16.70 -19.96 -1.74
N GLY A 26 17.72 -20.76 -1.45
CA GLY A 26 18.99 -20.71 -2.14
C GLY A 26 18.98 -21.41 -3.50
N ASP A 27 19.89 -20.96 -4.37
CA ASP A 27 20.17 -21.61 -5.64
C ASP A 27 21.32 -22.61 -5.46
N SER A 28 21.12 -23.89 -5.77
CA SER A 28 22.16 -24.91 -5.58
C SER A 28 23.15 -25.00 -6.75
N GLU A 29 22.80 -24.47 -7.92
CA GLU A 29 23.53 -24.66 -9.18
C GLU A 29 24.46 -23.49 -9.51
N SER A 30 24.00 -22.26 -9.26
CA SER A 30 24.74 -21.05 -9.63
C SER A 30 26.07 -20.92 -8.90
N VAL A 31 27.13 -20.50 -9.61
CA VAL A 31 28.45 -20.24 -9.00
C VAL A 31 28.50 -18.85 -8.36
N VAL A 32 27.82 -17.89 -8.99
CA VAL A 32 27.77 -16.47 -8.60
C VAL A 32 26.33 -16.03 -8.65
N ILE A 33 25.90 -15.26 -7.65
CA ILE A 33 24.57 -14.65 -7.60
C ILE A 33 24.68 -13.13 -7.70
N GLU A 34 23.74 -12.53 -8.43
CA GLU A 34 23.56 -11.08 -8.51
C GLU A 34 22.53 -10.65 -7.46
N THR A 35 22.92 -9.74 -6.56
CA THR A 35 22.10 -9.32 -5.41
C THR A 35 22.47 -7.90 -4.98
N THR A 36 21.97 -7.44 -3.83
CA THR A 36 22.34 -6.14 -3.26
C THR A 36 23.03 -6.30 -1.91
N VAL A 37 23.84 -5.31 -1.51
CA VAL A 37 24.51 -5.29 -0.21
C VAL A 37 23.51 -5.49 0.94
N GLY A 38 22.36 -4.83 0.87
CA GLY A 38 21.30 -4.93 1.88
C GLY A 38 20.71 -6.34 1.96
N ARG A 39 20.56 -7.05 0.84
CA ARG A 39 20.11 -8.45 0.84
C ARG A 39 21.16 -9.39 1.45
N VAL A 40 22.45 -9.10 1.27
CA VAL A 40 23.51 -9.86 1.95
C VAL A 40 23.43 -9.69 3.46
N ILE A 41 23.39 -8.45 3.95
CA ILE A 41 23.25 -8.17 5.39
C ILE A 41 21.95 -8.79 5.95
N PHE A 42 20.87 -8.73 5.17
CA PHE A 42 19.60 -9.36 5.54
C PHE A 42 19.65 -10.88 5.51
N SER A 43 20.47 -11.50 4.66
CA SER A 43 20.62 -12.97 4.62
C SER A 43 21.32 -13.51 5.86
N GLU A 44 22.27 -12.76 6.44
CA GLU A 44 23.10 -13.18 7.58
C GLU A 44 22.31 -13.42 8.88
N ILE A 45 21.10 -12.86 8.99
CA ILE A 45 20.28 -13.05 10.19
C ILE A 45 19.50 -14.37 10.16
N TRP A 46 19.29 -14.96 8.98
CA TRP A 46 18.48 -16.18 8.80
C TRP A 46 19.29 -17.45 9.06
N PRO A 47 18.63 -18.55 9.47
CA PRO A 47 19.29 -19.85 9.61
C PRO A 47 19.82 -20.37 8.26
N GLU A 48 20.92 -21.12 8.29
CA GLU A 48 21.55 -21.68 7.08
C GLU A 48 20.59 -22.58 6.27
N GLU A 49 19.63 -23.22 6.94
CA GLU A 49 18.63 -24.08 6.29
C GLU A 49 17.73 -23.33 5.31
N LEU A 50 17.57 -22.02 5.49
CA LEU A 50 16.75 -21.20 4.59
C LEU A 50 17.51 -20.83 3.30
N GLY A 51 18.84 -20.84 3.33
CA GLY A 51 19.67 -20.31 2.26
C GLY A 51 19.52 -18.80 2.08
N PHE A 52 19.86 -18.31 0.90
CA PHE A 52 19.96 -16.89 0.59
C PHE A 52 18.65 -16.33 -0.03
N PRO A 53 17.82 -15.58 0.72
CA PRO A 53 16.58 -15.01 0.19
C PRO A 53 16.86 -13.82 -0.76
N ASN A 54 17.02 -14.10 -2.06
CA ASN A 54 17.31 -13.07 -3.07
C ASN A 54 16.07 -12.42 -3.69
N PHE A 55 15.19 -11.84 -2.89
CA PHE A 55 13.99 -11.15 -3.38
C PHE A 55 13.61 -9.98 -2.48
N GLU A 56 12.75 -9.09 -2.97
CA GLU A 56 12.19 -8.01 -2.16
C GLU A 56 11.25 -8.57 -1.08
N VAL A 57 11.40 -8.10 0.15
CA VAL A 57 10.74 -8.65 1.34
C VAL A 57 9.81 -7.63 1.97
N GLY A 58 8.52 -7.70 1.63
CA GLY A 58 7.44 -7.02 2.37
C GLY A 58 6.95 -7.84 3.56
N LYS A 59 6.02 -7.29 4.35
CA LYS A 59 5.47 -7.90 5.57
C LYS A 59 4.99 -9.35 5.39
N GLY A 60 4.34 -9.66 4.26
CA GLY A 60 3.86 -11.02 3.97
C GLY A 60 5.01 -12.03 3.90
N LYS A 61 6.04 -11.71 3.10
CA LYS A 61 7.22 -12.57 2.94
C LYS A 61 8.07 -12.68 4.20
N ILE A 62 8.10 -11.65 5.06
CA ILE A 62 8.70 -11.78 6.39
C ILE A 62 7.99 -12.88 7.19
N GLY A 63 6.65 -12.93 7.13
CA GLY A 63 5.87 -14.01 7.74
C GLY A 63 6.25 -15.39 7.21
N ASP A 64 6.40 -15.52 5.89
CA ASP A 64 6.81 -16.77 5.24
C ASP A 64 8.23 -17.20 5.62
N LEU A 65 9.17 -16.25 5.69
CA LEU A 65 10.54 -16.51 6.17
C LEU A 65 10.55 -17.00 7.61
N ILE A 66 9.76 -16.40 8.50
CA ILE A 66 9.63 -16.84 9.90
C ILE A 66 9.01 -18.23 9.98
N ALA A 67 7.95 -18.49 9.21
CA ALA A 67 7.30 -19.79 9.19
C ALA A 67 8.24 -20.90 8.69
N ASN A 68 9.01 -20.62 7.63
CA ASN A 68 10.01 -21.56 7.12
C ASN A 68 11.20 -21.72 8.06
N SER A 69 11.65 -20.66 8.74
CA SER A 69 12.64 -20.76 9.83
C SER A 69 12.17 -21.75 10.89
N TYR A 70 10.91 -21.64 11.33
CA TYR A 70 10.37 -22.56 12.33
C TYR A 70 10.30 -24.00 11.82
N LYS A 71 9.86 -24.18 10.56
CA LYS A 71 9.68 -25.49 9.95
C LYS A 71 11.00 -26.24 9.71
N PHE A 72 12.03 -25.55 9.24
CA PHE A 72 13.28 -26.19 8.78
C PHE A 72 14.43 -26.07 9.79
N ALA A 73 14.48 -24.98 10.58
CA ALA A 73 15.55 -24.74 11.56
C ALA A 73 15.11 -24.97 13.02
N GLY A 74 13.80 -25.13 13.27
CA GLY A 74 13.23 -25.41 14.59
C GLY A 74 13.02 -24.17 15.46
N HIS A 75 12.49 -24.40 16.68
CA HIS A 75 12.02 -23.33 17.57
C HIS A 75 13.16 -22.40 18.05
N GLU A 76 14.23 -22.96 18.61
CA GLU A 76 15.31 -22.20 19.25
C GLU A 76 16.04 -21.26 18.27
N LYS A 77 16.41 -21.77 17.09
CA LYS A 77 17.02 -20.96 16.02
C LYS A 77 16.09 -19.85 15.54
N THR A 78 14.78 -20.14 15.46
CA THR A 78 13.79 -19.15 15.04
C THR A 78 13.65 -18.01 16.06
N VAL A 79 13.62 -18.32 17.36
CA VAL A 79 13.57 -17.28 18.41
C VAL A 79 14.77 -16.34 18.31
N THR A 80 15.98 -16.90 18.16
CA THR A 80 17.21 -16.12 17.97
C THR A 80 17.16 -15.25 16.70
N THR A 81 16.64 -15.81 15.61
CA THR A 81 16.47 -15.11 14.33
C THR A 81 15.49 -13.94 14.46
N LEU A 82 14.40 -14.09 15.22
CA LEU A 82 13.43 -13.02 15.44
C LEU A 82 14.05 -11.83 16.19
N ASP A 83 14.90 -12.07 17.18
CA ASP A 83 15.61 -10.99 17.87
C ASP A 83 16.59 -10.26 16.96
N ARG A 84 17.33 -11.00 16.12
CA ARG A 84 18.22 -10.42 15.09
C ARG A 84 17.44 -9.62 14.05
N LEU A 85 16.31 -10.13 13.59
CA LEU A 85 15.41 -9.44 12.66
C LEU A 85 14.89 -8.13 13.25
N LYS A 86 14.48 -8.14 14.52
CA LYS A 86 14.04 -6.95 15.25
C LYS A 86 15.16 -5.91 15.31
N GLU A 87 16.35 -6.30 15.73
CA GLU A 87 17.49 -5.38 15.86
C GLU A 87 17.93 -4.80 14.51
N LEU A 88 18.07 -5.66 13.48
CA LEU A 88 18.40 -5.23 12.12
C LEU A 88 17.32 -4.28 11.58
N GLY A 89 16.05 -4.66 11.71
CA GLY A 89 14.92 -3.86 11.25
C GLY A 89 14.90 -2.46 11.86
N PHE A 90 15.03 -2.34 13.19
CA PHE A 90 15.05 -1.03 13.86
C PHE A 90 16.27 -0.20 13.49
N ARG A 91 17.44 -0.83 13.36
CA ARG A 91 18.68 -0.13 12.98
C ARG A 91 18.58 0.44 11.57
N GLU A 92 18.19 -0.38 10.59
CA GLU A 92 18.11 0.07 9.20
C GLU A 92 16.91 1.00 8.96
N ALA A 93 15.79 0.83 9.67
CA ALA A 93 14.68 1.79 9.63
C ALA A 93 15.04 3.17 10.21
N THR A 94 15.92 3.22 11.21
CA THR A 94 16.42 4.49 11.76
C THR A 94 17.39 5.16 10.79
N LYS A 95 18.28 4.39 10.17
CA LYS A 95 19.24 4.90 9.16
C LYS A 95 18.57 5.36 7.88
N SER A 96 17.47 4.74 7.47
CA SER A 96 16.76 5.13 6.25
C SER A 96 16.21 6.55 6.30
N GLY A 97 16.06 7.13 7.50
CA GLY A 97 15.57 8.50 7.66
C GLY A 97 14.15 8.70 7.12
N ALA A 98 13.38 7.62 6.94
CA ALA A 98 12.05 7.67 6.36
C ALA A 98 11.14 8.58 7.21
N SER A 99 10.69 9.66 6.60
CA SER A 99 9.79 10.65 7.18
C SER A 99 8.63 10.92 6.23
N ILE A 100 7.54 11.49 6.72
CA ILE A 100 6.39 11.87 5.89
C ILE A 100 6.16 13.37 6.06
N GLY A 101 6.35 14.10 4.97
CA GLY A 101 5.97 15.49 4.81
C GLY A 101 4.63 15.65 4.09
N ILE A 102 4.14 16.90 4.05
CA ILE A 102 2.94 17.20 3.26
C ILE A 102 3.18 16.93 1.78
N ASP A 103 4.38 17.23 1.26
CA ASP A 103 4.73 17.10 -0.15
C ASP A 103 4.84 15.67 -0.67
N ASP A 104 4.95 14.69 0.22
CA ASP A 104 4.95 13.28 -0.15
C ASP A 104 3.55 12.78 -0.59
N MET A 105 2.49 13.51 -0.21
CA MET A 105 1.11 13.20 -0.63
C MET A 105 0.82 13.77 -2.02
N ILE A 106 1.36 13.18 -3.08
CA ILE A 106 1.24 13.73 -4.43
C ILE A 106 -0.17 13.50 -4.99
N ILE A 107 -0.83 14.59 -5.39
CA ILE A 107 -2.14 14.53 -6.06
C ILE A 107 -1.91 14.29 -7.56
N PRO A 108 -2.52 13.25 -8.16
CA PRO A 108 -2.36 12.99 -9.59
C PRO A 108 -3.04 14.08 -10.43
N LYS A 109 -2.40 14.48 -11.53
CA LYS A 109 -2.91 15.54 -12.43
C LYS A 109 -4.17 15.07 -13.16
N GLU A 110 -4.27 13.78 -13.40
CA GLU A 110 -5.37 13.08 -14.07
C GLU A 110 -6.65 13.09 -13.24
N LYS A 111 -6.57 13.33 -11.91
CA LYS A 111 -7.72 13.38 -11.01
C LYS A 111 -8.84 14.27 -11.56
N GLY A 112 -8.49 15.49 -11.98
CA GLY A 112 -9.47 16.44 -12.49
C GLY A 112 -10.12 15.99 -13.79
N GLN A 113 -9.39 15.26 -14.63
CA GLN A 113 -9.93 14.73 -15.87
C GLN A 113 -10.87 13.54 -15.61
N GLU A 114 -10.50 12.63 -14.71
CA GLU A 114 -11.35 11.49 -14.32
C GLU A 114 -12.68 11.95 -13.69
N ILE A 115 -12.64 12.98 -12.85
CA ILE A 115 -13.86 13.58 -12.27
C ILE A 115 -14.75 14.14 -13.38
N LYS A 116 -14.20 14.92 -14.32
CA LYS A 116 -14.97 15.48 -15.44
C LYS A 116 -15.58 14.40 -16.34
N ASN A 117 -14.85 13.31 -16.58
CA ASN A 117 -15.34 12.17 -17.34
C ASN A 117 -16.55 11.54 -16.63
N ALA A 118 -16.45 11.28 -15.32
CA ALA A 118 -17.54 10.75 -14.52
C ALA A 118 -18.77 11.67 -14.50
N GLU A 119 -18.58 12.98 -14.33
CA GLU A 119 -19.66 13.96 -14.37
C GLU A 119 -20.38 13.99 -15.73
N LYS A 120 -19.64 13.82 -16.83
CA LYS A 120 -20.20 13.72 -18.17
C LYS A 120 -21.06 12.46 -18.34
N GLU A 121 -20.55 11.31 -17.89
CA GLU A 121 -21.30 10.05 -17.91
C GLU A 121 -22.60 10.15 -17.08
N ILE A 122 -22.52 10.76 -15.89
CA ILE A 122 -23.71 11.01 -15.04
C ILE A 122 -24.70 11.94 -15.72
N SER A 123 -24.23 12.98 -16.42
CA SER A 123 -25.11 13.88 -17.20
C SER A 123 -25.90 13.11 -18.26
N ASP A 124 -25.28 12.12 -18.91
CA ASP A 124 -25.96 11.31 -19.91
C ASP A 124 -26.96 10.33 -19.28
N VAL A 125 -26.66 9.76 -18.10
CA VAL A 125 -27.62 8.97 -17.30
C VAL A 125 -28.82 9.82 -16.89
N GLU A 126 -28.61 11.05 -16.42
CA GLU A 126 -29.70 11.96 -16.06
C GLU A 126 -30.56 12.35 -17.28
N LYS A 127 -29.96 12.52 -18.47
CA LYS A 127 -30.73 12.73 -19.71
C LYS A 127 -31.59 11.52 -20.07
N GLN A 128 -31.07 10.31 -19.92
CA GLN A 128 -31.84 9.07 -20.15
C GLN A 128 -33.02 8.97 -19.18
N TYR A 129 -32.80 9.30 -17.90
CA TYR A 129 -33.84 9.35 -16.88
C TYR A 129 -34.93 10.37 -17.23
N ARG A 130 -34.55 11.60 -17.60
CA ARG A 130 -35.51 12.65 -18.01
C ARG A 130 -36.33 12.28 -19.26
N LYS A 131 -35.77 11.45 -20.14
CA LYS A 131 -36.46 10.92 -21.33
C LYS A 131 -37.36 9.71 -21.02
N GLY A 132 -37.38 9.22 -19.78
CA GLY A 132 -38.15 8.05 -19.37
C GLY A 132 -37.57 6.72 -19.86
N VAL A 133 -36.29 6.68 -20.26
CA VAL A 133 -35.63 5.46 -20.76
C VAL A 133 -35.24 4.52 -19.63
N ILE A 134 -34.93 5.07 -18.44
CA ILE A 134 -34.50 4.31 -17.26
C ILE A 134 -35.35 4.68 -16.05
N THR A 135 -35.48 3.75 -15.10
CA THR A 135 -36.20 3.95 -13.84
C THR A 135 -35.35 4.73 -12.82
N PRO A 136 -35.97 5.29 -11.75
CA PRO A 136 -35.23 5.96 -10.68
C PRO A 136 -34.20 5.06 -9.99
N GLY A 137 -34.52 3.77 -9.78
CA GLY A 137 -33.60 2.81 -9.17
C GLY A 137 -32.39 2.49 -10.05
N GLU A 138 -32.62 2.31 -11.37
CA GLU A 138 -31.53 2.11 -12.33
C GLU A 138 -30.63 3.34 -12.45
N ARG A 139 -31.22 4.55 -12.42
CA ARG A 139 -30.48 5.81 -12.38
C ARG A 139 -29.55 5.85 -11.16
N TYR A 140 -30.09 5.59 -9.97
CA TYR A 140 -29.32 5.57 -8.72
C TYR A 140 -28.16 4.58 -8.81
N ASN A 141 -28.42 3.32 -9.18
CA ASN A 141 -27.39 2.29 -9.29
C ASN A 141 -26.29 2.66 -10.29
N LYS A 142 -26.67 3.20 -11.46
CA LYS A 142 -25.71 3.66 -12.48
C LYS A 142 -24.81 4.79 -11.96
N ILE A 143 -25.36 5.77 -11.23
CA ILE A 143 -24.58 6.86 -10.66
C ILE A 143 -23.55 6.32 -9.64
N ILE A 144 -23.96 5.39 -8.77
CA ILE A 144 -23.07 4.75 -7.81
C ILE A 144 -21.95 3.97 -8.51
N ASP A 145 -22.27 3.21 -9.56
CA ASP A 145 -21.28 2.46 -10.34
C ASP A 145 -20.26 3.37 -11.02
N ILE A 146 -20.72 4.45 -11.67
CA ILE A 146 -19.84 5.42 -12.34
C ILE A 146 -18.86 6.03 -11.33
N TRP A 147 -19.34 6.46 -10.17
CA TRP A 147 -18.46 7.01 -9.13
C TRP A 147 -17.51 5.98 -8.56
N THR A 148 -17.96 4.74 -8.35
CA THR A 148 -17.10 3.65 -7.86
C THR A 148 -15.94 3.42 -8.82
N HIS A 149 -16.24 3.26 -10.11
CA HIS A 149 -15.23 3.11 -11.16
C HIS A 149 -14.29 4.32 -11.26
N ALA A 150 -14.81 5.55 -11.19
CA ALA A 150 -13.99 6.75 -11.23
C ALA A 150 -13.04 6.82 -10.02
N THR A 151 -13.54 6.52 -8.82
CA THR A 151 -12.69 6.51 -7.61
C THR A 151 -11.58 5.46 -7.68
N ASP A 152 -11.85 4.28 -8.24
CA ASP A 152 -10.85 3.22 -8.41
C ASP A 152 -9.80 3.59 -9.46
N LYS A 153 -10.21 4.21 -10.58
CA LYS A 153 -9.28 4.76 -11.58
C LYS A 153 -8.34 5.81 -10.96
N ILE A 154 -8.89 6.77 -10.22
CA ILE A 154 -8.11 7.80 -9.52
C ILE A 154 -7.14 7.15 -8.52
N SER A 155 -7.58 6.11 -7.81
CA SER A 155 -6.72 5.36 -6.86
C SER A 155 -5.51 4.74 -7.55
N ASN A 156 -5.74 4.11 -8.70
CA ASN A 156 -4.69 3.43 -9.44
C ASN A 156 -3.69 4.42 -10.03
N VAL A 157 -4.17 5.55 -10.57
CA VAL A 157 -3.29 6.60 -11.09
C VAL A 157 -2.50 7.25 -9.95
N MET A 158 -3.13 7.48 -8.81
CA MET A 158 -2.49 8.05 -7.63
C MET A 158 -1.33 7.16 -7.14
N LEU A 159 -1.53 5.84 -7.04
CA LEU A 159 -0.46 4.93 -6.60
C LEU A 159 0.72 4.93 -7.56
N LYS A 160 0.47 4.85 -8.88
CA LYS A 160 1.52 4.99 -9.90
C LYS A 160 2.26 6.33 -9.81
N THR A 161 1.53 7.40 -9.48
CA THR A 161 2.11 8.73 -9.32
C THR A 161 3.04 8.77 -8.11
N LEU A 162 2.63 8.17 -6.98
CA LEU A 162 3.48 8.06 -5.78
C LEU A 162 4.70 7.18 -6.04
N GLU A 163 4.54 6.04 -6.72
CA GLU A 163 5.65 5.15 -7.12
C GLU A 163 6.67 5.88 -7.99
N SER A 164 6.22 6.69 -8.96
CA SER A 164 7.11 7.48 -9.81
C SER A 164 7.81 8.63 -9.05
N ASN A 165 7.30 9.00 -7.87
CA ASN A 165 7.77 10.10 -7.03
C ASN A 165 8.12 11.39 -7.80
N GLN A 166 7.32 11.76 -8.82
CA GLN A 166 7.58 12.89 -9.72
C GLN A 166 8.91 12.83 -10.49
N GLY A 167 9.45 11.63 -10.71
CA GLY A 167 10.73 11.41 -11.38
C GLY A 167 11.95 11.59 -10.49
N LYS A 168 11.77 11.68 -9.17
CA LYS A 168 12.90 11.64 -8.21
C LYS A 168 13.49 10.23 -8.17
N GLU A 169 14.81 10.14 -8.01
CA GLU A 169 15.50 8.86 -7.82
C GLU A 169 15.15 8.19 -6.48
N GLU A 170 14.71 9.00 -5.50
CA GLU A 170 14.30 8.52 -4.19
C GLU A 170 12.90 7.91 -4.21
N TYR A 171 12.69 6.92 -3.36
CA TYR A 171 11.35 6.35 -3.13
C TYR A 171 10.46 7.33 -2.36
N ASN A 172 9.19 7.40 -2.76
CA ASN A 172 8.20 8.11 -1.97
C ASN A 172 7.92 7.35 -0.65
N PRO A 173 8.01 8.01 0.52
CA PRO A 173 7.88 7.33 1.80
C PRO A 173 6.47 6.78 2.04
N VAL A 174 5.42 7.45 1.53
CA VAL A 174 4.04 6.96 1.62
C VAL A 174 3.84 5.70 0.77
N ALA A 175 4.39 5.69 -0.45
CA ALA A 175 4.38 4.51 -1.30
C ALA A 175 5.12 3.34 -0.64
N LEU A 176 6.33 3.59 -0.12
CA LEU A 176 7.17 2.59 0.54
C LEU A 176 6.46 1.92 1.72
N MET A 177 5.77 2.69 2.59
CA MET A 177 5.07 2.14 3.75
C MET A 177 3.89 1.23 3.37
N VAL A 178 3.21 1.55 2.28
CA VAL A 178 2.03 0.82 1.81
C VAL A 178 2.44 -0.42 1.02
N ASP A 179 3.43 -0.30 0.14
CA ASP A 179 3.94 -1.42 -0.67
C ASP A 179 4.65 -2.47 0.19
N SER A 180 5.47 -2.03 1.15
CA SER A 180 6.08 -2.94 2.14
C SER A 180 5.07 -3.59 3.08
N GLY A 181 3.84 -3.06 3.16
CA GLY A 181 2.81 -3.49 4.10
C GLY A 181 3.14 -3.14 5.57
N ALA A 182 4.11 -2.25 5.80
CA ALA A 182 4.51 -1.81 7.13
C ALA A 182 3.39 -1.04 7.82
N ARG A 183 2.80 -0.06 7.12
CA ARG A 183 1.67 0.74 7.62
C ARG A 183 0.91 1.39 6.49
N GLY A 184 -0.40 1.45 6.62
CA GLY A 184 -1.26 2.04 5.61
C GLY A 184 -1.82 0.99 4.67
N ASN A 185 -2.95 1.31 4.04
CA ASN A 185 -3.49 0.54 2.93
C ASN A 185 -3.82 1.47 1.77
N ARG A 186 -4.02 0.90 0.57
CA ARG A 186 -4.33 1.66 -0.66
C ARG A 186 -5.54 2.59 -0.48
N GLN A 187 -6.54 2.19 0.30
CA GLN A 187 -7.74 2.98 0.56
C GLN A 187 -7.47 4.18 1.46
N GLN A 188 -6.55 4.07 2.42
CA GLN A 188 -6.14 5.17 3.30
C GLN A 188 -5.32 6.19 2.52
N VAL A 189 -4.36 5.74 1.71
CA VAL A 189 -3.57 6.62 0.83
C VAL A 189 -4.48 7.36 -0.16
N ARG A 190 -5.49 6.66 -0.69
CA ARG A 190 -6.52 7.27 -1.54
C ARG A 190 -7.24 8.44 -0.86
N GLN A 191 -7.57 8.32 0.41
CA GLN A 191 -8.23 9.41 1.14
C GLN A 191 -7.29 10.60 1.40
N LEU A 192 -5.97 10.36 1.46
CA LEU A 192 -4.98 11.42 1.66
C LEU A 192 -4.76 12.26 0.40
N ALA A 193 -4.55 11.62 -0.75
CA ALA A 193 -4.10 12.30 -1.98
C ALA A 193 -5.00 12.09 -3.21
N GLY A 194 -5.94 11.15 -3.18
CA GLY A 194 -6.87 10.86 -4.27
C GLY A 194 -8.21 11.56 -4.07
N VAL A 195 -9.19 10.80 -3.58
CA VAL A 195 -10.55 11.22 -3.26
C VAL A 195 -11.04 10.45 -2.03
N ARG A 196 -11.96 11.03 -1.25
CA ARG A 196 -12.59 10.27 -0.15
C ARG A 196 -13.65 9.29 -0.67
N GLY A 197 -14.39 9.69 -1.70
CA GLY A 197 -15.34 8.85 -2.41
C GLY A 197 -16.76 8.88 -1.84
N LEU A 198 -17.52 7.82 -2.13
CA LEU A 198 -18.91 7.69 -1.71
C LEU A 198 -19.02 7.41 -0.20
N MET A 199 -20.05 7.98 0.43
CA MET A 199 -20.31 7.83 1.86
C MET A 199 -21.71 7.23 2.07
N ALA A 200 -21.83 6.35 3.05
CA ALA A 200 -23.12 5.79 3.45
C ALA A 200 -23.83 6.70 4.46
N LYS A 201 -25.16 6.82 4.30
CA LYS A 201 -26.06 7.40 5.30
C LYS A 201 -26.19 6.46 6.50
N PRO A 202 -26.69 6.95 7.66
CA PRO A 202 -27.02 6.08 8.78
C PRO A 202 -27.99 4.94 8.42
N SER A 203 -28.92 5.20 7.48
CA SER A 203 -29.86 4.21 6.94
C SER A 203 -29.19 3.03 6.21
N GLY A 204 -27.93 3.20 5.77
CA GLY A 204 -27.22 2.23 4.94
C GLY A 204 -27.17 2.61 3.46
N ASP A 205 -28.03 3.53 3.01
CA ASP A 205 -28.03 3.98 1.61
C ASP A 205 -26.77 4.80 1.29
N ILE A 206 -26.28 4.70 0.07
CA ILE A 206 -25.11 5.45 -0.39
C ILE A 206 -25.56 6.83 -0.87
N ILE A 207 -24.81 7.86 -0.49
CA ILE A 207 -25.05 9.23 -0.97
C ILE A 207 -24.50 9.33 -2.40
N GLU A 208 -25.38 9.63 -3.36
CA GLU A 208 -25.06 9.75 -4.80
C GLU A 208 -23.97 10.80 -5.11
N LYS A 209 -23.79 11.78 -4.23
CA LYS A 209 -22.76 12.81 -4.33
C LYS A 209 -21.53 12.41 -3.51
N PRO A 210 -20.42 12.00 -4.14
CA PRO A 210 -19.20 11.64 -3.41
C PRO A 210 -18.49 12.88 -2.87
N ILE A 211 -17.53 12.64 -1.99
CA ILE A 211 -16.55 13.62 -1.55
C ILE A 211 -15.36 13.55 -2.50
N LEU A 212 -15.21 14.59 -3.32
CA LEU A 212 -14.17 14.69 -4.35
C LEU A 212 -12.86 15.27 -3.81
N SER A 213 -12.95 16.01 -2.71
CA SER A 213 -11.78 16.51 -2.00
C SER A 213 -11.05 15.38 -1.26
N ASN A 214 -9.75 15.55 -1.06
CA ASN A 214 -8.92 14.68 -0.21
C ASN A 214 -8.40 15.45 1.01
N PHE A 215 -7.73 14.75 1.94
CA PHE A 215 -7.24 15.39 3.17
C PHE A 215 -6.11 16.40 2.94
N ARG A 216 -5.34 16.26 1.85
CA ARG A 216 -4.34 17.26 1.47
C ARG A 216 -4.98 18.56 0.99
N GLU A 217 -6.06 18.48 0.22
CA GLU A 217 -6.79 19.65 -0.29
C GLU A 217 -7.67 20.31 0.77
N GLY A 218 -8.12 19.53 1.75
CA GLY A 218 -9.10 19.95 2.75
C GLY A 218 -10.53 19.70 2.28
N LEU A 219 -11.42 19.46 3.25
CA LEU A 219 -12.83 19.18 2.99
C LEU A 219 -13.65 20.46 3.13
N THR A 220 -14.62 20.66 2.24
CA THR A 220 -15.63 21.70 2.42
C THR A 220 -16.53 21.38 3.62
N VAL A 221 -17.25 22.39 4.14
CA VAL A 221 -18.17 22.20 5.29
C VAL A 221 -19.19 21.10 5.02
N LEU A 222 -19.76 21.05 3.81
CA LEU A 222 -20.74 20.02 3.43
C LEU A 222 -20.11 18.63 3.34
N GLU A 223 -18.94 18.50 2.72
CA GLU A 223 -18.22 17.23 2.63
C GLU A 223 -17.82 16.70 4.00
N TYR A 224 -17.36 17.59 4.88
CA TYR A 224 -17.03 17.24 6.25
C TYR A 224 -18.27 16.79 7.02
N PHE A 225 -19.39 17.51 6.91
CA PHE A 225 -20.66 17.14 7.53
C PHE A 225 -21.14 15.76 7.07
N ILE A 226 -21.09 15.47 5.76
CA ILE A 226 -21.43 14.16 5.21
C ILE A 226 -20.51 13.08 5.79
N SER A 227 -19.21 13.37 5.91
CA SER A 227 -18.23 12.43 6.45
C SER A 227 -18.50 12.03 7.92
N THR A 228 -19.09 12.92 8.72
CA THR A 228 -19.35 12.63 10.15
C THR A 228 -20.34 11.48 10.37
N HIS A 229 -21.32 11.29 9.46
CA HIS A 229 -22.34 10.26 9.60
C HIS A 229 -21.71 8.86 9.54
N GLY A 230 -20.83 8.62 8.56
CA GLY A 230 -20.11 7.36 8.43
C GLY A 230 -19.13 7.13 9.58
N ALA A 231 -18.40 8.17 10.00
CA ALA A 231 -17.44 8.06 11.09
C ALA A 231 -18.11 7.71 12.44
N ARG A 232 -19.22 8.37 12.78
CA ARG A 232 -19.97 8.10 14.02
C ARG A 232 -20.55 6.70 14.02
N LYS A 233 -21.15 6.25 12.91
CA LYS A 233 -21.71 4.90 12.80
C LYS A 233 -20.63 3.84 12.97
N GLY A 234 -19.48 3.98 12.30
CA GLY A 234 -18.38 3.01 12.42
C GLY A 234 -17.84 2.89 13.86
N LEU A 235 -17.73 4.01 14.59
CA LEU A 235 -17.33 3.99 16.00
C LEU A 235 -18.38 3.31 16.90
N ALA A 236 -19.66 3.61 16.68
CA ALA A 236 -20.74 2.98 17.43
C ALA A 236 -20.82 1.46 17.16
N ASP A 237 -20.74 1.05 15.90
CA ASP A 237 -20.76 -0.36 15.51
C ASP A 237 -19.56 -1.14 16.10
N THR A 238 -18.39 -0.49 16.18
CA THR A 238 -17.20 -1.10 16.81
C THR A 238 -17.39 -1.26 18.32
N ALA A 239 -17.99 -0.27 18.99
CA ALA A 239 -18.28 -0.35 20.42
C ALA A 239 -19.30 -1.46 20.73
N LEU A 240 -20.35 -1.59 19.91
CA LEU A 240 -21.35 -2.66 20.04
C LEU A 240 -20.72 -4.05 19.85
N LYS A 241 -19.92 -4.25 18.79
CA LYS A 241 -19.20 -5.50 18.54
C LYS A 241 -18.17 -5.89 19.60
N THR A 242 -17.77 -4.95 20.45
CA THR A 242 -16.87 -5.23 21.58
C THR A 242 -17.63 -5.76 22.80
N ALA A 243 -18.92 -5.43 22.90
CA ALA A 243 -19.81 -5.91 23.95
C ALA A 243 -20.45 -7.27 23.63
N ASP A 244 -20.68 -7.56 22.35
CA ASP A 244 -21.12 -8.86 21.83
C ASP A 244 -20.00 -9.92 21.88
#